data_AF-A0A3B8XSX3-F1
#
_entry.id   AF-A0A3B8XSX3-F1
#
_cell.length_a   1.000
_cell.length_b   1.000
_cell.length_c   1.000
_cell.angle_alpha   90.00
_cell.angle_beta   90.00
_cell.angle_gamma   90.00
#
_symmetry.space_group_name_H-M   'P 1'
#
loop_
_entity.id
_entity.type
_entity.pdbx_description
1 polymer ?
#
loop_
_entity_poly.entity_id
_entity_poly.type
_entity_poly.pdbx_seq_one_letter_code
_entity_poly.pdbx_strand_id
1 'polypeptide(L)' 'MSGKLTGKAREEALKGLKGWSKVRGRDAIEKSYKFKDFNEAFGFMTRVALAAEKADHHPEWANVY' A
#
# COMPACT_ATOMS: atom_id res chain seq x y z
N MET A 1 15.72 14.32 -0.45
CA MET A 1 15.48 13.29 0.58
C MET A 1 14.23 13.67 1.35
N SER A 2 13.16 12.89 1.22
CA SER A 2 11.97 13.06 2.07
C SER A 2 12.20 12.36 3.40
N GLY A 3 11.93 13.03 4.51
CA GLY A 3 12.07 12.47 5.85
C GLY A 3 10.92 11.52 6.19
N LYS A 4 11.20 10.55 7.06
CA LYS A 4 10.17 9.63 7.57
C LYS A 4 9.14 10.39 8.40
N LEU A 5 7.85 10.18 8.13
CA LEU A 5 6.77 10.80 8.91
C LEU A 5 6.72 10.24 10.34
N THR A 6 6.56 11.12 11.32
CA THR A 6 6.44 10.78 12.75
C THR A 6 5.30 11.54 13.42
N GLY A 7 4.86 11.08 14.60
CA GLY A 7 3.86 11.73 15.43
C GLY A 7 2.60 12.19 14.67
N LYS A 8 2.20 13.43 14.91
CA LYS A 8 1.01 14.06 14.33
C LYS A 8 1.04 14.08 12.80
N ALA A 9 2.20 14.29 12.16
CA ALA A 9 2.31 14.33 10.71
C ALA A 9 1.95 12.98 10.07
N ARG A 10 2.35 11.87 10.72
CA ARG A 10 1.97 10.51 10.29
C ARG A 10 0.47 10.27 10.47
N GLU A 11 -0.09 10.71 11.58
CA GLU A 11 -1.52 10.55 11.88
C GLU A 11 -2.40 11.31 10.87
N GLU A 12 -2.05 12.55 10.55
CA GLU A 12 -2.77 13.34 9.54
C GLU A 12 -2.67 12.72 8.14
N ALA A 13 -1.48 12.25 7.74
CA ALA A 13 -1.30 11.58 6.46
C ALA A 13 -2.16 10.31 6.35
N LEU A 14 -2.27 9.53 7.43
CA LEU A 14 -3.07 8.31 7.47
C LEU A 14 -4.57 8.56 7.34
N LYS A 15 -5.10 9.67 7.90
CA LYS A 15 -6.55 9.98 7.83
C LYS A 15 -7.06 10.08 6.39
N GLY A 16 -6.22 10.55 5.46
CA GLY A 16 -6.57 10.65 4.04
C GLY A 16 -6.55 9.31 3.28
N LEU A 17 -5.96 8.27 3.86
CA LEU A 17 -5.72 6.99 3.18
C LEU A 17 -6.81 5.97 3.51
N LYS A 18 -7.96 6.08 2.83
CA LYS A 18 -9.12 5.19 3.07
C LYS A 18 -8.75 3.71 2.95
N GLY A 19 -9.00 2.97 4.04
CA GLY A 19 -8.77 1.53 4.16
C GLY A 19 -7.33 1.13 4.44
N TRP A 20 -6.41 2.08 4.62
CA TRP A 20 -5.05 1.80 5.09
C TRP A 20 -4.97 1.89 6.61
N SER A 21 -4.17 1.03 7.21
CA SER A 21 -3.90 1.01 8.66
C SER A 21 -2.42 0.77 8.94
N LYS A 22 -1.97 1.11 10.15
CA LYS A 22 -0.62 0.78 10.62
C LYS A 22 -0.50 -0.74 10.84
N VAL A 23 0.61 -1.32 10.40
CA VAL A 23 0.95 -2.71 10.74
C VAL A 23 1.34 -2.78 12.22
N ARG A 24 0.81 -3.77 12.95
CA ARG A 24 1.16 -3.95 14.36
C ARG A 24 2.62 -4.39 14.49
N GLY A 25 3.41 -3.66 15.29
CA GLY A 25 4.80 -4.03 15.58
C GLY A 25 5.80 -3.73 14.45
N ARG A 26 5.37 -3.10 13.35
CA ARG A 26 6.23 -2.73 12.22
C ARG A 26 5.92 -1.31 11.76
N ASP A 27 6.93 -0.55 11.37
CA ASP A 27 6.71 0.78 10.80
C ASP A 27 6.36 0.71 9.31
N ALA A 28 5.15 0.23 9.05
CA ALA A 28 4.58 0.06 7.73
C ALA A 28 3.07 0.33 7.79
N ILE A 29 2.46 0.48 6.62
CA ILE A 29 1.01 0.53 6.45
C ILE A 29 0.57 -0.64 5.58
N GLU A 30 -0.64 -1.13 5.81
CA GLU A 30 -1.21 -2.22 5.04
C GLU A 30 -2.65 -1.92 4.64
N LYS A 31 -3.09 -2.57 3.57
CA LYS A 31 -4.46 -2.58 3.10
C LYS A 31 -4.74 -3.88 2.36
N SER A 32 -5.88 -4.50 2.67
CA SER A 32 -6.37 -5.67 1.94
C SER A 32 -7.32 -5.24 0.83
N TYR A 33 -7.14 -5.84 -0.35
CA TYR A 33 -8.04 -5.69 -1.49
C TYR A 33 -8.73 -7.02 -1.74
N LYS A 34 -10.02 -6.97 -2.10
CA LYS A 34 -10.80 -8.13 -2.51
C LYS A 34 -11.38 -7.84 -3.89
N PHE A 35 -11.12 -8.74 -4.82
CA PHE A 35 -11.59 -8.67 -6.20
C PHE A 35 -12.57 -9.80 -6.46
N LYS A 36 -13.32 -9.71 -7.57
CA LYS A 36 -14.28 -10.73 -7.96
C LYS A 36 -13.60 -12.05 -8.33
N ASP A 37 -12.48 -11.97 -9.02
CA ASP A 37 -11.70 -13.11 -9.49
C ASP A 37 -10.21 -12.79 -9.59
N PHE A 38 -9.41 -13.81 -9.90
CA PHE A 38 -7.95 -13.68 -10.03
C PHE A 38 -7.53 -12.76 -11.19
N ASN A 39 -8.30 -12.71 -12.29
CA ASN A 39 -7.97 -11.87 -13.44
C ASN A 39 -8.03 -10.38 -13.07
N GLU A 40 -9.09 -9.99 -12.36
CA GLU A 40 -9.24 -8.62 -11.86
C GLU A 40 -8.12 -8.26 -10.86
N ALA A 41 -7.81 -9.17 -9.92
CA ALA A 41 -6.74 -8.97 -8.95
C ALA A 41 -5.38 -8.78 -9.64
N PHE A 42 -5.05 -9.63 -10.62
CA PHE A 42 -3.77 -9.55 -11.30
C PHE A 42 -3.67 -8.30 -12.20
N GLY A 43 -4.76 -7.88 -12.84
CA GLY A 43 -4.82 -6.62 -13.58
C GLY A 43 -4.56 -5.40 -12.69
N PHE A 44 -5.08 -5.40 -11.46
CA PHE A 44 -4.73 -4.38 -10.46
C PHE A 44 -3.23 -4.41 -10.12
N MET A 45 -2.68 -5.60 -9.85
CA MET A 45 -1.26 -5.78 -9.53
C MET A 45 -0.36 -5.26 -10.65
N THR A 46 -0.65 -5.55 -11.92
CA THR A 46 0.16 -5.06 -13.05
C THR A 46 0.22 -3.53 -13.09
N ARG A 47 -0.90 -2.85 -12.83
CA ARG A 47 -0.92 -1.37 -12.80
C ARG A 47 -0.10 -0.81 -11.63
N VAL A 48 -0.16 -1.45 -10.47
CA VAL A 48 0.66 -1.07 -9.31
C VAL A 48 2.14 -1.27 -9.60
N ALA A 49 2.52 -2.39 -10.25
CA ALA A 49 3.91 -2.68 -10.60
C ALA A 49 4.52 -1.60 -11.50
N LEU A 50 3.81 -1.15 -12.54
CA LEU A 50 4.27 -0.07 -13.42
C LEU A 50 4.45 1.26 -12.67
N ALA A 51 3.55 1.57 -11.74
CA ALA A 51 3.65 2.78 -10.92
C ALA A 51 4.81 2.70 -9.91
N ALA A 52 5.01 1.52 -9.31
CA ALA A 52 6.09 1.24 -8.37
C ALA A 52 7.47 1.37 -9.02
N GLU A 53 7.65 0.80 -10.22
CA GLU A 53 8.90 0.93 -11.01
C GLU A 53 9.21 2.39 -11.34
N LYS A 54 8.20 3.15 -11.81
CA LYS A 54 8.38 4.58 -12.10
C LYS A 54 8.78 5.39 -10.85
N ALA A 55 8.31 4.98 -9.68
CA ALA A 55 8.59 5.64 -8.41
C ALA A 55 9.86 5.12 -7.72
N ASP A 56 10.48 4.05 -8.24
CA ASP A 56 11.53 3.29 -7.56
C ASP A 56 11.14 2.94 -6.10
N HIS A 57 9.88 2.52 -5.93
CA HIS A 57 9.31 2.23 -4.61
C HIS A 57 8.32 1.06 -4.68
N HIS A 58 8.78 -0.11 -4.23
CA HIS A 58 8.06 -1.36 -4.39
C HIS A 58 7.23 -1.73 -3.16
N PRO A 59 6.00 -2.23 -3.33
CA PRO A 59 5.21 -2.75 -2.23
C PRO A 59 5.70 -4.14 -1.82
N GLU A 60 5.43 -4.50 -0.56
CA GLU A 60 5.36 -5.89 -0.13
C GLU A 60 3.90 -6.33 -0.15
N TRP A 61 3.59 -7.43 -0.84
CA TRP A 61 2.22 -7.94 -0.94
C TRP A 61 2.15 -9.46 -1.01
N ALA A 62 0.95 -9.99 -0.73
CA ALA A 62 0.58 -11.37 -0.96
C ALA A 62 -0.71 -11.39 -1.79
N ASN A 63 -0.83 -12.35 -2.71
CA ASN A 63 -2.02 -12.58 -3.52
C ASN A 63 -2.40 -14.06 -3.45
N VAL A 64 -3.61 -14.34 -2.98
CA VAL A 64 -4.15 -15.70 -2.79
C VAL A 64 -5.60 -15.70 -3.23
N TYR A 65 -5.99 -16.68 -4.05
CA TYR A 65 -7.36 -16.92 -4.52
C TYR A 65 -7.87 -18.26 -4.00
#